data_AF-A0A929Y9R9-F1
#
_entry.id   AF-A0A929Y9R9-F1
#
_cell.length_a   1.000
_cell.length_b   1.000
_cell.length_c   1.000
_cell.angle_alpha   90.00
_cell.angle_beta   90.00
_cell.angle_gamma   90.00
#
_symmetry.space_group_name_H-M   'P 1'
#
loop_
_entity.id
_entity.type
_entity.pdbx_description
1 polymer ?
#
loop_
_entity_poly.entity_id
_entity_poly.type
_entity_poly.pdbx_seq_one_letter_code
_entity_poly.pdbx_strand_id
1 'polypeptide(L)'
;MLDKYAGSPSNLTANWLGADLYQKVMTVLYYGYKGDGSAQILGNQSLSGQREELYRIATQFAIWHYTDGKTAFSDKISQKGAFFKDVVDNLKDEDANWAYDMYSALVRDGLTLPNGFYQNHELTIYVAPERKTGAAKYKPWQNMISVRSIRDRKGKEFDFSKVDVNGSGSKELPGAQLSVRGTDDRGNKVEESWTSESKGPHKFKLYPGSYTMTETQSPTGFQKTTETVDFVVKEVNGDLKIELKKDGSQVDKVVMKNQPSPMVVVSKQDLDSHAEIAGAQLQITGRSDNDEEIQTISWTSEAGKSHQVNLYFGVYTLTETGVPDGYLKADPITFKVVKGDKDGTFKIQIKQSDGSYKDLNDSKVVMLDKKNPNPTPPNSNSSSSKPNTPPNPNTPPNPNTPPT
;
A
#
# COMPACT_ATOMS: atom_id res chain seq x y z
N MET A 1 -17.84 -16.91 1.90
CA MET A 1 -18.90 -16.98 2.93
C MET A 1 -19.74 -15.69 2.92
N LEU A 2 -20.23 -15.28 1.74
CA LEU A 2 -20.95 -14.01 1.53
C LEU A 2 -22.48 -14.16 1.48
N ASP A 3 -23.00 -15.40 1.47
CA ASP A 3 -24.43 -15.72 1.66
C ASP A 3 -24.89 -15.63 3.14
N LYS A 4 -24.01 -15.21 4.06
CA LYS A 4 -24.18 -15.41 5.51
C LYS A 4 -24.80 -14.23 6.26
N TYR A 5 -24.96 -13.07 5.62
CA TYR A 5 -25.62 -11.91 6.21
C TYR A 5 -27.05 -11.83 5.71
N ALA A 6 -27.86 -12.77 6.23
CA ALA A 6 -29.31 -12.93 6.12
C ALA A 6 -30.04 -12.09 5.05
N GLY A 7 -30.43 -12.74 3.97
CA GLY A 7 -31.81 -12.68 3.51
C GLY A 7 -32.24 -14.13 3.37
N SER A 8 -33.44 -14.49 3.81
CA SER A 8 -33.98 -15.77 3.34
C SER A 8 -33.93 -15.76 1.81
N PRO A 9 -33.44 -16.81 1.13
CA PRO A 9 -33.50 -16.90 -0.33
C PRO A 9 -34.95 -16.86 -0.85
N SER A 10 -35.95 -16.96 0.04
CA SER A 10 -37.31 -16.56 -0.28
C SER A 10 -37.43 -15.04 -0.34
N ASN A 11 -37.53 -14.56 -1.58
CA ASN A 11 -38.15 -13.34 -2.11
C ASN A 11 -39.45 -12.82 -1.45
N LEU A 12 -39.80 -13.26 -0.24
CA LEU A 12 -41.06 -13.00 0.45
C LEU A 12 -40.90 -12.23 1.76
N THR A 13 -39.68 -12.04 2.31
CA THR A 13 -39.54 -11.61 3.72
C THR A 13 -38.44 -10.62 4.07
N ALA A 14 -37.62 -10.06 3.16
CA ALA A 14 -36.76 -8.92 3.52
C ALA A 14 -36.42 -8.04 2.32
N ASN A 15 -36.63 -6.72 2.42
CA ASN A 15 -36.26 -5.75 1.37
C ASN A 15 -34.78 -5.35 1.43
N TRP A 16 -34.11 -5.64 2.55
CA TRP A 16 -32.73 -5.26 2.81
C TRP A 16 -31.83 -6.49 2.75
N LEU A 17 -30.70 -6.36 2.08
CA LEU A 17 -29.74 -7.44 1.89
C LEU A 17 -28.30 -6.92 2.07
N GLY A 18 -27.40 -7.81 2.48
CA GLY A 18 -25.96 -7.52 2.54
C GLY A 18 -25.62 -6.32 3.42
N ALA A 19 -24.92 -5.34 2.84
CA ALA A 19 -24.38 -4.20 3.57
C ALA A 19 -25.45 -3.28 4.18
N ASP A 20 -26.58 -3.09 3.50
CA ASP A 20 -27.65 -2.20 3.96
C ASP A 20 -28.38 -2.79 5.18
N LEU A 21 -28.74 -4.08 5.13
CA LEU A 21 -29.30 -4.79 6.28
C LEU A 21 -28.36 -4.73 7.49
N TYR A 22 -27.07 -5.01 7.27
CA TYR A 22 -26.07 -4.98 8.33
C TYR A 22 -25.99 -3.61 9.00
N GLN A 23 -25.93 -2.53 8.22
CA GLN A 23 -25.90 -1.16 8.77
C GLN A 23 -27.16 -0.82 9.55
N LYS A 24 -28.35 -1.17 9.03
CA LYS A 24 -29.63 -0.91 9.72
C LYS A 24 -29.73 -1.65 11.05
N VAL A 25 -29.40 -2.94 11.06
CA VAL A 25 -29.44 -3.74 12.30
C VAL A 25 -28.39 -3.28 13.30
N MET A 26 -27.16 -2.97 12.86
CA MET A 26 -26.13 -2.41 13.75
C MET A 26 -26.52 -1.05 14.32
N THR A 27 -27.24 -0.22 13.56
CA THR A 27 -27.80 1.05 14.04
C THR A 27 -28.79 0.79 15.19
N VAL A 28 -29.74 -0.12 14.99
CA VAL A 28 -30.70 -0.50 16.04
C VAL A 28 -30.00 -1.05 17.27
N LEU A 29 -28.97 -1.89 17.10
CA LEU A 29 -28.23 -2.48 18.21
C LEU A 29 -27.45 -1.43 19.01
N TYR A 30 -26.81 -0.47 18.33
CA TYR A 30 -26.07 0.61 18.96
C TYR A 30 -26.94 1.52 19.82
N TYR A 31 -28.16 1.82 19.36
CA TYR A 31 -29.07 2.70 20.08
C TYR A 31 -29.97 1.97 21.07
N GLY A 32 -30.37 0.73 20.75
CA GLY A 32 -31.41 -0.02 21.46
C GLY A 32 -30.92 -0.92 22.60
N TYR A 33 -29.63 -1.26 22.65
CA TYR A 33 -29.06 -2.04 23.75
C TYR A 33 -28.10 -1.20 24.59
N LYS A 34 -28.26 -1.26 25.92
CA LYS A 34 -27.21 -0.84 26.86
C LYS A 34 -26.07 -1.86 26.80
N GLY A 35 -25.09 -1.63 25.93
CA GLY A 35 -23.85 -2.41 25.88
C GLY A 35 -22.93 -2.14 27.08
N ASP A 36 -21.67 -2.54 26.95
CA ASP A 36 -20.52 -2.36 27.86
C ASP A 36 -20.16 -0.91 28.25
N GLY A 37 -21.05 0.06 28.00
CA GLY A 37 -20.87 1.48 28.31
C GLY A 37 -20.66 2.39 27.10
N SER A 38 -20.50 1.86 25.88
CA SER A 38 -20.34 2.69 24.67
C SER A 38 -21.64 2.99 23.91
N ALA A 39 -22.74 2.32 24.24
CA ALA A 39 -24.02 2.44 23.55
C ALA A 39 -24.83 3.65 24.07
N GLN A 40 -25.39 4.44 23.15
CA GLN A 40 -26.22 5.60 23.50
C GLN A 40 -27.69 5.23 23.43
N ILE A 41 -28.44 5.39 24.53
CA ILE A 41 -29.90 5.30 24.49
C ILE A 41 -30.43 6.51 23.71
N LEU A 42 -31.44 6.29 22.87
CA LEU A 42 -32.11 7.36 22.16
C LEU A 42 -32.83 8.31 23.15
N GLY A 43 -32.43 9.58 23.11
CA GLY A 43 -32.86 10.60 24.07
C GLY A 43 -32.16 10.43 25.42
N ASN A 44 -31.93 11.53 26.16
CA ASN A 44 -31.37 11.51 27.52
C ASN A 44 -32.31 10.87 28.55
N GLN A 45 -32.84 9.68 28.26
CA GLN A 45 -33.83 8.97 29.04
C GLN A 45 -33.13 8.12 30.09
N SER A 46 -33.51 8.32 31.35
CA SER A 46 -33.14 7.38 32.42
C SER A 46 -34.06 6.17 32.36
N LEU A 47 -33.57 5.06 31.81
CA LEU A 47 -34.32 3.80 31.73
C LEU A 47 -34.14 3.00 33.02
N SER A 48 -35.25 2.77 33.74
CA SER A 48 -35.33 1.86 34.88
C SER A 48 -36.69 1.16 34.94
N GLY A 49 -36.73 -0.02 35.57
CA GLY A 49 -37.97 -0.78 35.78
C GLY A 49 -38.68 -1.16 34.48
N GLN A 50 -39.99 -0.95 34.41
CA GLN A 50 -40.83 -1.38 33.27
C GLN A 50 -40.42 -0.72 31.94
N ARG A 51 -39.93 0.52 31.94
CA ARG A 51 -39.51 1.21 30.71
C ARG A 51 -38.24 0.65 30.12
N GLU A 52 -37.34 0.10 30.94
CA GLU A 52 -36.17 -0.60 30.44
C GLU A 52 -36.56 -1.86 29.67
N GLU A 53 -37.51 -2.64 30.20
CA GLU A 53 -38.01 -3.84 29.51
C GLU A 53 -38.76 -3.49 28.23
N LEU A 54 -39.62 -2.45 28.26
CA LEU A 54 -40.30 -1.95 27.07
C LEU A 54 -39.32 -1.47 25.99
N TYR A 55 -38.20 -0.85 26.38
CA TYR A 55 -37.16 -0.44 25.43
C TYR A 55 -36.46 -1.63 24.77
N ARG A 56 -36.19 -2.69 25.54
CA ARG A 56 -35.63 -3.96 25.01
C ARG A 56 -36.61 -4.61 24.03
N ILE A 57 -37.90 -4.63 24.37
CA ILE A 57 -38.97 -5.15 23.50
C ILE A 57 -39.06 -4.32 22.20
N ALA A 58 -39.11 -2.99 22.30
CA ALA A 58 -39.12 -2.08 21.15
C ALA A 58 -37.89 -2.28 20.24
N THR A 59 -36.72 -2.48 20.83
CA THR A 59 -35.46 -2.77 20.12
C THR A 59 -35.52 -4.09 19.37
N GLN A 60 -36.06 -5.14 20.00
CA GLN A 60 -36.23 -6.44 19.33
C GLN A 60 -37.18 -6.33 18.13
N PHE A 61 -38.26 -5.55 18.25
CA PHE A 61 -39.16 -5.28 17.12
C PHE A 61 -38.49 -4.46 16.01
N ALA A 62 -37.62 -3.50 16.36
CA ALA A 62 -36.84 -2.75 15.38
C ALA A 62 -35.84 -3.65 14.63
N ILE A 63 -35.28 -4.67 15.28
CA ILE A 63 -34.47 -5.69 14.60
C ILE A 63 -35.32 -6.47 13.59
N TRP A 64 -36.48 -6.99 14.04
CA TRP A 64 -37.38 -7.77 13.18
C TRP A 64 -37.93 -6.98 12.01
N HIS A 65 -38.12 -5.66 12.17
CA HIS A 65 -38.47 -4.78 11.07
C HIS A 65 -37.53 -4.95 9.86
N TYR A 66 -36.22 -5.05 10.12
CA TYR A 66 -35.21 -5.18 9.07
C TYR A 66 -34.95 -6.63 8.66
N THR A 67 -34.94 -7.57 9.61
CA THR A 67 -34.57 -8.97 9.33
C THR A 67 -35.71 -9.82 8.78
N ASP A 68 -36.97 -9.52 9.14
CA ASP A 68 -38.15 -10.36 8.86
C ASP A 68 -39.11 -9.67 7.87
N GLY A 69 -38.74 -8.46 7.43
CA GLY A 69 -39.36 -7.72 6.34
C GLY A 69 -40.57 -6.89 6.76
N LYS A 70 -40.88 -5.88 5.93
CA LYS A 70 -41.99 -4.96 6.22
C LYS A 70 -43.33 -5.68 6.33
N THR A 71 -43.66 -6.64 5.47
CA THR A 71 -45.02 -7.19 5.33
C THR A 71 -45.44 -8.17 6.44
N ALA A 72 -44.52 -8.94 7.02
CA ALA A 72 -44.86 -9.88 8.09
C ALA A 72 -45.21 -9.17 9.41
N PHE A 73 -44.74 -7.92 9.57
CA PHE A 73 -44.79 -7.20 10.84
C PHE A 73 -45.41 -5.80 10.78
N SER A 74 -45.54 -5.19 9.58
CA SER A 74 -46.15 -3.86 9.39
C SER A 74 -47.55 -3.75 9.96
N ASP A 75 -48.36 -4.79 9.74
CA ASP A 75 -49.79 -4.78 10.08
C ASP A 75 -50.03 -4.85 11.60
N LYS A 76 -49.05 -5.37 12.33
CA LYS A 76 -49.08 -5.38 13.80
C LYS A 76 -48.63 -4.04 14.35
N ILE A 77 -47.54 -3.49 13.84
CA ILE A 77 -46.97 -2.24 14.33
C ILE A 77 -47.78 -1.01 13.92
N SER A 78 -48.55 -1.07 12.84
CA SER A 78 -49.50 -0.01 12.46
C SER A 78 -50.56 0.28 13.54
N GLN A 79 -50.76 -0.65 14.48
CA GLN A 79 -51.66 -0.53 15.64
C GLN A 79 -51.07 0.33 16.78
N LYS A 80 -49.86 0.88 16.60
CA LYS A 80 -49.19 1.80 17.53
C LYS A 80 -49.09 1.24 18.96
N GLY A 81 -49.47 2.00 19.98
CA GLY A 81 -49.45 1.55 21.37
C GLY A 81 -50.32 0.32 21.64
N ALA A 82 -51.41 0.11 20.90
CA ALA A 82 -52.28 -1.06 21.09
C ALA A 82 -51.51 -2.37 20.88
N PHE A 83 -50.57 -2.39 19.95
CA PHE A 83 -49.69 -3.53 19.75
C PHE A 83 -48.85 -3.89 20.98
N PHE A 84 -48.29 -2.90 21.68
CA PHE A 84 -47.47 -3.17 22.87
C PHE A 84 -48.32 -3.65 24.05
N LYS A 85 -49.61 -3.30 24.11
CA LYS A 85 -50.56 -3.88 25.07
C LYS A 85 -50.86 -5.36 24.79
N ASP A 86 -50.82 -5.79 23.53
CA ASP A 86 -50.97 -7.21 23.17
C ASP A 86 -49.72 -8.04 23.51
N VAL A 87 -48.56 -7.38 23.61
CA VAL A 87 -47.28 -8.02 23.92
C VAL A 87 -46.99 -8.04 25.42
N VAL A 88 -47.44 -7.02 26.15
CA VAL A 88 -47.18 -6.85 27.59
C VAL A 88 -48.50 -6.70 28.34
N ASP A 89 -48.81 -7.67 29.18
CA ASP A 89 -50.04 -7.69 29.96
C ASP A 89 -50.15 -6.47 30.90
N ASN A 90 -51.36 -5.94 31.04
CA ASN A 90 -51.70 -4.82 31.93
C ASN A 90 -50.89 -3.52 31.69
N LEU A 91 -50.45 -3.27 30.46
CA LEU A 91 -49.69 -2.07 30.10
C LEU A 91 -50.59 -0.81 29.98
N LYS A 92 -50.17 0.30 30.60
CA LYS A 92 -50.86 1.60 30.50
C LYS A 92 -50.71 2.21 29.11
N ASP A 93 -51.69 3.00 28.67
CA ASP A 93 -51.65 3.69 27.37
C ASP A 93 -50.40 4.57 27.19
N GLU A 94 -49.99 5.28 28.23
CA GLU A 94 -48.81 6.16 28.21
C GLU A 94 -47.53 5.38 27.89
N ASP A 95 -47.29 4.26 28.60
CA ASP A 95 -46.08 3.45 28.41
C ASP A 95 -46.14 2.63 27.10
N ALA A 96 -47.34 2.25 26.66
CA ALA A 96 -47.55 1.58 25.38
C ALA A 96 -47.25 2.49 24.19
N ASN A 97 -47.73 3.74 24.22
CA ASN A 97 -47.42 4.75 23.22
C ASN A 97 -45.93 5.12 23.25
N TRP A 98 -45.34 5.25 24.45
CA TRP A 98 -43.92 5.49 24.60
C TRP A 98 -43.06 4.38 23.97
N ALA A 99 -43.40 3.11 24.18
CA ALA A 99 -42.68 1.99 23.58
C ALA A 99 -42.75 2.00 22.04
N TYR A 100 -43.92 2.38 21.49
CA TYR A 100 -44.08 2.58 20.05
C TYR A 100 -43.24 3.74 19.51
N ASP A 101 -43.13 4.85 20.23
CA ASP A 101 -42.29 5.98 19.85
C ASP A 101 -40.80 5.59 19.82
N MET A 102 -40.36 4.79 20.80
CA MET A 102 -38.98 4.26 20.84
C MET A 102 -38.69 3.32 19.66
N TYR A 103 -39.60 2.39 19.37
CA TYR A 103 -39.51 1.56 18.16
C TYR A 103 -39.43 2.43 16.90
N SER A 104 -40.33 3.42 16.77
CA SER A 104 -40.41 4.30 15.60
C SER A 104 -39.13 5.13 15.41
N ALA A 105 -38.51 5.54 16.52
CA ALA A 105 -37.24 6.25 16.50
C ALA A 105 -36.09 5.33 16.01
N LEU A 106 -36.06 4.07 16.45
CA LEU A 106 -35.04 3.08 16.07
C LEU A 106 -35.10 2.68 14.58
N VAL A 107 -36.29 2.65 14.00
CA VAL A 107 -36.47 2.30 12.56
C VAL A 107 -36.56 3.51 11.63
N ARG A 108 -36.35 4.72 12.16
CA ARG A 108 -36.43 5.96 11.38
C ARG A 108 -35.35 5.98 10.31
N ASP A 109 -35.72 6.26 9.05
CA ASP A 109 -34.79 6.21 7.91
C ASP A 109 -33.54 7.08 8.07
N GLY A 110 -33.66 8.24 8.74
CA GLY A 110 -32.57 9.16 9.02
C GLY A 110 -31.74 8.86 10.27
N LEU A 111 -32.03 7.78 11.01
CA LEU A 111 -31.18 7.35 12.12
C LEU A 111 -29.93 6.69 11.54
N THR A 112 -28.77 7.26 11.84
CA THR A 112 -27.48 6.77 11.36
C THR A 112 -26.59 6.33 12.51
N LEU A 113 -25.84 5.27 12.26
CA LEU A 113 -24.82 4.78 13.17
C LEU A 113 -23.58 5.70 13.13
N PRO A 114 -22.90 5.96 14.26
CA PRO A 114 -21.65 6.70 14.25
C PRO A 114 -20.63 6.06 13.32
N ASN A 115 -19.88 6.90 12.61
CA ASN A 115 -18.82 6.46 11.72
C ASN A 115 -17.83 5.55 12.48
N GLY A 116 -17.49 4.41 11.87
CA GLY A 116 -16.51 3.47 12.42
C GLY A 116 -17.09 2.37 13.33
N PHE A 117 -18.25 2.55 13.96
CA PHE A 117 -18.78 1.53 14.89
C PHE A 117 -19.01 0.17 14.22
N TYR A 118 -19.64 0.15 13.03
CA TYR A 118 -19.94 -1.11 12.33
C TYR A 118 -18.74 -1.74 11.63
N GLN A 119 -17.62 -1.03 11.46
CA GLN A 119 -16.51 -1.49 10.61
C GLN A 119 -15.75 -2.68 11.23
N ASN A 120 -15.67 -2.72 12.57
CA ASN A 120 -14.88 -3.69 13.32
C ASN A 120 -15.69 -4.82 13.96
N HIS A 121 -17.01 -4.84 13.84
CA HIS A 121 -17.86 -5.87 14.44
C HIS A 121 -18.36 -6.85 13.39
N GLU A 122 -18.66 -8.09 13.70
CA GLU A 122 -19.36 -9.06 12.85
C GLU A 122 -20.72 -9.35 13.47
N LEU A 123 -21.76 -9.34 12.65
CA LEU A 123 -23.12 -9.68 13.06
C LEU A 123 -23.53 -11.03 12.49
N THR A 124 -23.86 -11.97 13.37
CA THR A 124 -24.49 -13.24 12.98
C THR A 124 -26.00 -13.18 13.22
N ILE A 125 -26.78 -13.29 12.15
CA ILE A 125 -28.24 -13.39 12.20
C ILE A 125 -28.61 -14.87 12.02
N TYR A 126 -29.34 -15.42 13.00
CA TYR A 126 -29.84 -16.78 12.90
C TYR A 126 -31.19 -16.78 12.19
N VAL A 127 -31.21 -17.32 10.97
CA VAL A 127 -32.42 -17.48 10.17
C VAL A 127 -33.12 -18.79 10.54
N ALA A 128 -34.42 -18.73 10.80
CA ALA A 128 -35.21 -19.92 11.09
C ALA A 128 -35.35 -20.82 9.84
N PRO A 129 -35.27 -22.16 9.97
CA PRO A 129 -35.39 -23.05 8.82
C PRO A 129 -36.82 -23.04 8.23
N GLU A 130 -36.93 -22.94 6.90
CA GLU A 130 -38.18 -23.14 6.17
C GLU A 130 -38.60 -24.62 6.24
N ARG A 131 -39.36 -25.04 7.26
CA ARG A 131 -39.97 -26.39 7.24
C ARG A 131 -41.29 -26.38 6.49
N LYS A 132 -41.34 -27.07 5.35
CA LYS A 132 -42.59 -27.60 4.78
C LYS A 132 -42.99 -28.86 5.57
N THR A 133 -43.78 -28.71 6.63
CA THR A 133 -44.48 -29.85 7.24
C THR A 133 -45.89 -29.44 7.66
N GLY A 134 -46.87 -30.23 7.22
CA GLY A 134 -48.28 -29.92 7.29
C GLY A 134 -48.84 -29.66 8.69
N ALA A 135 -49.86 -28.80 8.70
CA ALA A 135 -50.97 -28.78 9.64
C ALA A 135 -50.66 -28.73 11.15
N ALA A 136 -49.69 -27.91 11.56
CA ALA A 136 -49.70 -27.38 12.92
C ALA A 136 -49.60 -25.86 12.89
N LYS A 137 -50.62 -25.19 13.47
CA LYS A 137 -50.70 -23.73 13.65
C LYS A 137 -49.47 -23.25 14.45
N TYR A 138 -48.41 -22.87 13.78
CA TYR A 138 -47.27 -22.23 14.42
C TYR A 138 -47.04 -20.85 13.80
N LYS A 139 -46.88 -19.86 14.70
CA LYS A 139 -46.56 -18.47 14.36
C LYS A 139 -45.27 -18.43 13.52
N PRO A 140 -45.13 -17.50 12.56
CA PRO A 140 -43.87 -17.34 11.82
C PRO A 140 -42.72 -17.18 12.81
N TRP A 141 -41.68 -17.98 12.63
CA TRP A 141 -40.51 -18.01 13.50
C TRP A 141 -39.65 -16.78 13.17
N GLN A 142 -39.33 -16.00 14.19
CA GLN A 142 -38.66 -14.70 14.02
C GLN A 142 -37.15 -14.86 14.01
N ASN A 143 -36.43 -14.06 13.23
CA ASN A 143 -34.96 -14.13 13.21
C ASN A 143 -34.40 -13.69 14.57
N MET A 144 -33.38 -14.40 15.06
CA MET A 144 -32.84 -14.14 16.39
C MET A 144 -31.46 -13.48 16.32
N ILE A 145 -31.29 -12.45 17.16
CA ILE A 145 -30.00 -11.82 17.46
C ILE A 145 -29.81 -11.90 18.97
N SER A 146 -28.62 -12.30 19.41
CA SER A 146 -28.26 -12.36 20.83
C SER A 146 -27.09 -11.43 21.12
N VAL A 147 -26.76 -11.21 22.40
CA VAL A 147 -25.53 -10.49 22.79
C VAL A 147 -24.25 -11.14 22.22
N ARG A 148 -24.26 -12.44 21.89
CA ARG A 148 -23.14 -13.14 21.23
C ARG A 148 -23.12 -12.95 19.72
N SER A 149 -24.16 -12.37 19.14
CA SER A 149 -24.29 -12.18 17.70
C SER A 149 -23.43 -11.04 17.18
N ILE A 150 -23.06 -10.08 18.04
CA ILE A 150 -22.05 -9.06 17.74
C ILE A 150 -20.73 -9.52 18.34
N ARG A 151 -19.71 -9.66 17.50
CA ARG A 151 -18.37 -10.05 17.91
C ARG A 151 -17.35 -9.20 17.16
N ASP A 152 -16.11 -9.16 17.61
CA ASP A 152 -15.08 -8.52 16.80
C ASP A 152 -14.93 -9.23 15.47
N ARG A 153 -14.85 -8.45 14.41
CA ARG A 153 -14.59 -8.97 13.08
C ARG A 153 -13.23 -9.64 13.09
N LYS A 154 -13.21 -10.87 12.62
CA LYS A 154 -11.97 -11.63 12.47
C LYS A 154 -11.08 -10.91 11.45
N GLY A 155 -9.95 -10.41 11.93
CA GLY A 155 -8.84 -9.93 11.12
C GLY A 155 -7.55 -10.55 11.64
N LYS A 156 -6.54 -10.62 10.79
CA LYS A 156 -5.26 -11.26 11.10
C LYS A 156 -4.13 -10.37 10.64
N GLU A 157 -3.06 -10.32 11.42
CA GLU A 157 -1.81 -9.70 11.00
C GLU A 157 -1.10 -10.62 10.00
N PHE A 158 -0.72 -10.06 8.86
CA PHE A 158 0.02 -10.76 7.82
C PHE A 158 1.39 -10.13 7.61
N ASP A 159 2.32 -10.94 7.13
CA ASP A 159 3.70 -10.53 6.87
C ASP A 159 3.85 -10.11 5.40
N PHE A 160 4.53 -8.99 5.19
CA PHE A 160 4.84 -8.43 3.87
C PHE A 160 6.34 -8.23 3.76
N SER A 161 6.98 -9.08 2.97
CA SER A 161 8.44 -9.10 2.79
C SER A 161 8.84 -8.45 1.47
N LYS A 162 9.99 -7.80 1.51
CA LYS A 162 10.72 -7.35 0.33
C LYS A 162 12.02 -8.10 0.26
N VAL A 163 12.27 -8.80 -0.85
CA VAL A 163 13.49 -9.60 -0.98
C VAL A 163 14.17 -9.40 -2.33
N ASP A 164 15.43 -9.84 -2.40
CA ASP A 164 16.17 -10.02 -3.66
C ASP A 164 15.68 -11.30 -4.37
N VAL A 165 15.48 -11.24 -5.69
CA VAL A 165 15.16 -12.39 -6.53
C VAL A 165 16.23 -13.49 -6.49
N ASN A 166 17.49 -13.11 -6.32
CA ASN A 166 18.66 -14.00 -6.26
C ASN A 166 18.96 -14.49 -4.84
N GLY A 167 18.34 -13.89 -3.82
CA GLY A 167 18.49 -14.32 -2.44
C GLY A 167 17.77 -15.65 -2.17
N SER A 168 18.07 -16.28 -1.03
CA SER A 168 17.32 -17.45 -0.54
C SER A 168 15.83 -17.16 -0.23
N GLY A 169 15.34 -15.95 -0.50
CA GLY A 169 14.00 -15.49 -0.15
C GLY A 169 13.78 -15.24 1.35
N SER A 170 14.83 -15.36 2.17
CA SER A 170 14.76 -15.23 3.64
C SER A 170 15.37 -13.94 4.19
N LYS A 171 16.17 -13.22 3.39
CA LYS A 171 16.78 -11.96 3.80
C LYS A 171 15.95 -10.78 3.29
N GLU A 172 15.47 -9.95 4.21
CA GLU A 172 14.76 -8.72 3.87
C GLU A 172 15.70 -7.72 3.18
N LEU A 173 15.14 -7.01 2.21
CA LEU A 173 15.79 -6.03 1.39
C LEU A 173 15.30 -4.62 1.78
N PRO A 174 16.10 -3.82 2.52
CA PRO A 174 15.68 -2.52 3.01
C PRO A 174 15.66 -1.44 1.92
N GLY A 175 14.83 -0.42 2.12
CA GLY A 175 14.84 0.83 1.33
C GLY A 175 13.83 0.90 0.17
N ALA A 176 13.09 -0.16 -0.14
CA ALA A 176 11.95 -0.09 -1.05
C ALA A 176 10.79 0.67 -0.39
N GLN A 177 10.11 1.54 -1.13
CA GLN A 177 8.81 2.09 -0.73
C GLN A 177 7.68 1.23 -1.29
N LEU A 178 6.83 0.72 -0.41
CA LEU A 178 5.79 -0.25 -0.72
C LEU A 178 4.44 0.26 -0.26
N SER A 179 3.39 -0.21 -0.93
CA SER A 179 2.01 0.05 -0.52
C SER A 179 1.14 -1.17 -0.72
N VAL A 180 0.17 -1.36 0.17
CA VAL A 180 -0.96 -2.25 -0.06
C VAL A 180 -2.22 -1.40 -0.16
N ARG A 181 -2.95 -1.57 -1.26
CA ARG A 181 -4.24 -0.93 -1.50
C ARG A 181 -5.31 -1.96 -1.78
N GLY A 182 -6.54 -1.69 -1.41
CA GLY A 182 -7.66 -2.54 -1.76
C GLY A 182 -8.92 -2.21 -0.99
N THR A 183 -9.85 -3.16 -1.04
CA THR A 183 -11.14 -3.04 -0.38
C THR A 183 -11.44 -4.32 0.35
N ASP A 184 -11.87 -4.19 1.60
CA ASP A 184 -12.34 -5.33 2.37
C ASP A 184 -13.72 -5.84 1.90
N ASP A 185 -14.19 -6.96 2.43
CA ASP A 185 -15.49 -7.57 2.09
C ASP A 185 -16.71 -6.73 2.50
N ARG A 186 -16.50 -5.55 3.08
CA ARG A 186 -17.53 -4.58 3.47
C ARG A 186 -17.45 -3.27 2.71
N GLY A 187 -16.54 -3.15 1.76
CA GLY A 187 -16.37 -1.91 0.99
C GLY A 187 -15.43 -0.88 1.65
N ASN A 188 -14.81 -1.19 2.80
CA ASN A 188 -13.87 -0.25 3.41
C ASN A 188 -12.55 -0.28 2.64
N LYS A 189 -12.07 0.91 2.28
CA LYS A 189 -10.77 1.08 1.63
C LYS A 189 -9.65 0.83 2.63
N VAL A 190 -8.63 0.12 2.18
CA VAL A 190 -7.36 -0.06 2.89
C VAL A 190 -6.27 0.56 2.04
N GLU A 191 -5.45 1.40 2.66
CA GLU A 191 -4.26 2.01 2.08
C GLU A 191 -3.19 2.05 3.16
N GLU A 192 -2.21 1.16 3.04
CA GLU A 192 -1.05 1.05 3.93
C GLU A 192 0.19 1.32 3.09
N SER A 193 1.16 2.07 3.63
CA SER A 193 2.44 2.34 2.95
C SER A 193 3.59 2.34 3.94
N TRP A 194 4.72 1.76 3.55
CA TRP A 194 5.89 1.63 4.41
C TRP A 194 7.20 1.59 3.61
N THR A 195 8.31 1.83 4.31
CA THR A 195 9.65 1.56 3.79
C THR A 195 10.13 0.21 4.32
N SER A 196 10.58 -0.67 3.44
CA SER A 196 11.12 -1.98 3.84
C SER A 196 12.38 -1.82 4.71
N GLU A 197 12.51 -2.69 5.72
CA GLU A 197 13.61 -2.70 6.68
C GLU A 197 14.34 -4.04 6.67
N SER A 198 15.56 -4.07 7.22
CA SER A 198 16.35 -5.29 7.36
C SER A 198 15.94 -6.16 8.56
N LYS A 199 15.14 -5.63 9.48
CA LYS A 199 14.80 -6.27 10.77
C LYS A 199 13.75 -7.38 10.66
N GLY A 200 12.97 -7.39 9.58
CA GLY A 200 11.89 -8.35 9.37
C GLY A 200 10.81 -7.81 8.43
N PRO A 201 9.80 -8.64 8.11
CA PRO A 201 8.69 -8.23 7.27
C PRO A 201 7.88 -7.12 7.95
N HIS A 202 7.24 -6.28 7.12
CA HIS A 202 6.19 -5.39 7.61
C HIS A 202 4.97 -6.22 8.02
N LYS A 203 4.34 -5.85 9.13
CA LYS A 203 3.18 -6.56 9.67
C LYS A 203 2.05 -5.58 9.83
N PHE A 204 0.89 -5.92 9.28
CA PHE A 204 -0.33 -5.18 9.57
C PHE A 204 -1.57 -6.06 9.43
N LYS A 205 -2.62 -5.65 10.14
CA LYS A 205 -3.88 -6.39 10.22
C LYS A 205 -4.70 -6.16 8.96
N LEU A 206 -5.10 -7.25 8.31
CA LEU A 206 -6.10 -7.25 7.24
C LEU A 206 -7.34 -8.02 7.64
N TYR A 207 -8.45 -7.63 7.02
CA TYR A 207 -9.71 -8.34 7.07
C TYR A 207 -9.95 -9.07 5.74
N PRO A 208 -10.95 -9.96 5.64
CA PRO A 208 -11.31 -10.55 4.36
C PRO A 208 -11.57 -9.47 3.31
N GLY A 209 -11.06 -9.65 2.09
CA GLY A 209 -11.00 -8.59 1.09
C GLY A 209 -10.11 -8.90 -0.09
N SER A 210 -10.07 -7.99 -1.07
CA SER A 210 -9.16 -8.05 -2.22
C SER A 210 -8.20 -6.87 -2.18
N TYR A 211 -6.91 -7.17 -2.32
CA TYR A 211 -5.82 -6.21 -2.14
C TYR A 211 -4.75 -6.39 -3.22
N THR A 212 -3.95 -5.35 -3.39
CA THR A 212 -2.81 -5.29 -4.30
C THR A 212 -1.65 -4.65 -3.57
N MET A 213 -0.50 -5.33 -3.57
CA MET A 213 0.78 -4.77 -3.12
C MET A 213 1.55 -4.21 -4.32
N THR A 214 2.07 -3.00 -4.20
CA THR A 214 2.86 -2.30 -5.21
C THR A 214 4.17 -1.74 -4.66
N GLU A 215 5.19 -1.62 -5.51
CA GLU A 215 6.40 -0.86 -5.25
C GLU A 215 6.33 0.51 -5.92
N THR A 216 6.56 1.56 -5.15
CA THR A 216 6.57 2.94 -5.66
C THR A 216 8.00 3.44 -5.90
N GLN A 217 8.96 2.94 -5.11
CA GLN A 217 10.39 3.23 -5.25
C GLN A 217 11.20 1.97 -4.94
N SER A 218 12.19 1.67 -5.77
CA SER A 218 13.10 0.55 -5.56
C SER A 218 14.18 0.84 -4.51
N PRO A 219 14.72 -0.21 -3.87
CA PRO A 219 15.94 -0.11 -3.08
C PRO A 219 17.13 0.35 -3.93
N THR A 220 18.08 1.03 -3.28
CA THR A 220 19.36 1.37 -3.92
C THR A 220 20.07 0.14 -4.45
N GLY A 221 20.47 0.18 -5.73
CA GLY A 221 21.17 -0.92 -6.40
C GLY A 221 20.26 -2.04 -6.90
N PHE A 222 18.94 -1.84 -6.94
CA PHE A 222 17.97 -2.80 -7.46
C PHE A 222 17.07 -2.16 -8.51
N GLN A 223 16.73 -2.93 -9.56
CA GLN A 223 15.73 -2.55 -10.56
C GLN A 223 14.38 -2.30 -9.90
N LYS A 224 13.67 -1.26 -10.33
CA LYS A 224 12.28 -1.04 -9.96
C LYS A 224 11.38 -2.08 -10.61
N THR A 225 10.56 -2.74 -9.80
CA THR A 225 9.57 -3.68 -10.33
C THR A 225 8.30 -2.93 -10.74
N THR A 226 7.75 -3.28 -11.90
CA THR A 226 6.41 -2.88 -12.33
C THR A 226 5.37 -3.96 -12.02
N GLU A 227 5.82 -5.13 -11.55
CA GLU A 227 4.92 -6.20 -11.14
C GLU A 227 4.20 -5.83 -9.85
N THR A 228 2.89 -6.06 -9.82
CA THR A 228 2.08 -5.98 -8.61
C THR A 228 1.84 -7.38 -8.06
N VAL A 229 1.57 -7.46 -6.76
CA VAL A 229 1.12 -8.71 -6.14
C VAL A 229 -0.34 -8.55 -5.74
N ASP A 230 -1.22 -9.13 -6.55
CA ASP A 230 -2.66 -9.15 -6.27
C ASP A 230 -3.03 -10.36 -5.42
N PHE A 231 -3.81 -10.14 -4.36
CA PHE A 231 -4.18 -11.20 -3.43
C PHE A 231 -5.56 -10.98 -2.80
N VAL A 232 -6.11 -12.06 -2.24
CA VAL A 232 -7.39 -12.07 -1.51
C VAL A 232 -7.14 -12.60 -0.11
N VAL A 233 -7.62 -11.89 0.91
CA VAL A 233 -7.70 -12.43 2.28
C VAL A 233 -9.05 -13.13 2.42
N LYS A 234 -9.05 -14.39 2.81
CA LYS A 234 -10.27 -15.16 3.05
C LYS A 234 -10.10 -16.21 4.14
N GLU A 235 -11.21 -16.67 4.68
CA GLU A 235 -11.21 -17.76 5.65
C GLU A 235 -11.07 -19.12 4.97
N VAL A 236 -10.10 -19.91 5.42
CA VAL A 236 -9.82 -21.28 5.00
C VAL A 236 -9.68 -22.13 6.27
N ASN A 237 -10.51 -23.17 6.39
CA ASN A 237 -10.51 -24.09 7.54
C ASN A 237 -10.56 -23.40 8.91
N GLY A 238 -11.26 -22.27 9.02
CA GLY A 238 -11.37 -21.55 10.28
C GLY A 238 -10.19 -20.65 10.63
N ASP A 239 -9.26 -20.39 9.70
CA ASP A 239 -8.20 -19.36 9.84
C ASP A 239 -8.21 -18.42 8.62
N LEU A 240 -7.73 -17.18 8.78
CA LEU A 240 -7.56 -16.27 7.65
C LEU A 240 -6.24 -16.58 6.94
N LYS A 241 -6.32 -16.72 5.61
CA LYS A 241 -5.19 -16.95 4.72
C LYS A 241 -5.20 -15.94 3.59
N ILE A 242 -4.01 -15.68 3.04
CA ILE A 242 -3.84 -14.95 1.80
C ILE A 242 -3.88 -15.96 0.67
N GLU A 243 -4.69 -15.71 -0.34
CA GLU A 243 -4.66 -16.40 -1.63
C GLU A 243 -4.08 -15.46 -2.69
N LEU A 244 -2.95 -15.83 -3.29
CA LEU A 244 -2.36 -15.07 -4.38
C LEU A 244 -3.17 -15.27 -5.67
N LYS A 245 -3.53 -14.19 -6.36
CA LYS A 245 -4.32 -14.30 -7.60
C LYS A 245 -3.55 -14.90 -8.77
N LYS A 246 -2.21 -14.83 -8.73
CA LYS A 246 -1.33 -15.31 -9.80
C LYS A 246 -1.43 -16.83 -9.99
N ASP A 247 -1.51 -17.59 -8.90
CA ASP A 247 -1.44 -19.06 -8.92
C ASP A 247 -2.42 -19.76 -7.96
N GLY A 248 -3.22 -19.02 -7.21
CA GLY A 248 -4.15 -19.56 -6.21
C GLY A 248 -3.48 -20.14 -4.98
N SER A 249 -2.18 -19.93 -4.79
CA SER A 249 -1.45 -20.42 -3.63
C SER A 249 -1.93 -19.75 -2.34
N GLN A 250 -1.99 -20.53 -1.26
CA GLN A 250 -2.38 -20.03 0.06
C GLN A 250 -1.14 -19.84 0.92
N VAL A 251 -0.94 -18.61 1.39
CA VAL A 251 0.24 -18.18 2.13
C VAL A 251 -0.14 -17.38 3.38
N ASP A 252 0.76 -17.31 4.35
CA ASP A 252 0.67 -16.39 5.50
C ASP A 252 1.52 -15.12 5.29
N LYS A 253 2.29 -15.08 4.19
CA LYS A 253 3.27 -14.03 3.89
C LYS A 253 3.24 -13.66 2.41
N VAL A 254 3.12 -12.36 2.11
CA VAL A 254 3.27 -11.81 0.77
C VAL A 254 4.72 -11.44 0.55
N VAL A 255 5.28 -11.79 -0.60
CA VAL A 255 6.69 -11.51 -0.93
C VAL A 255 6.77 -10.78 -2.26
N MET A 256 7.41 -9.61 -2.24
CA MET A 256 7.74 -8.86 -3.44
C MET A 256 9.26 -8.89 -3.69
N LYS A 257 9.66 -9.23 -4.91
CA LYS A 257 11.05 -9.45 -5.29
C LYS A 257 11.55 -8.34 -6.21
N ASN A 258 12.78 -7.87 -5.99
CA ASN A 258 13.48 -7.02 -6.97
C ASN A 258 14.73 -7.73 -7.47
N GLN A 259 15.09 -7.42 -8.70
CA GLN A 259 16.33 -7.87 -9.30
C GLN A 259 17.45 -6.85 -9.03
N PRO A 260 18.66 -7.27 -8.66
CA PRO A 260 19.80 -6.36 -8.53
C PRO A 260 20.08 -5.63 -9.84
N SER A 261 20.56 -4.39 -9.72
CA SER A 261 20.97 -3.62 -10.88
C SER A 261 22.29 -4.13 -11.45
N PRO A 262 22.40 -4.26 -12.79
CA PRO A 262 23.67 -4.53 -13.45
C PRO A 262 24.78 -3.59 -13.03
N MET A 263 25.91 -4.17 -12.60
CA MET A 263 27.14 -3.43 -12.34
C MET A 263 27.92 -3.30 -13.64
N VAL A 264 27.90 -2.12 -14.23
CA VAL A 264 28.61 -1.78 -15.46
C VAL A 264 30.00 -1.25 -15.12
N VAL A 265 31.02 -1.77 -15.79
CA VAL A 265 32.39 -1.27 -15.69
C VAL A 265 32.63 -0.27 -16.81
N VAL A 266 33.22 0.86 -16.50
CA VAL A 266 33.58 1.91 -17.47
C VAL A 266 35.07 2.17 -17.38
N SER A 267 35.73 2.20 -18.52
CA SER A 267 37.18 2.31 -18.63
C SER A 267 37.56 3.40 -19.61
N LYS A 268 38.56 4.19 -19.25
CA LYS A 268 39.00 5.35 -20.00
C LYS A 268 40.46 5.16 -20.33
N GLN A 269 40.74 4.84 -21.58
CA GLN A 269 42.04 4.34 -21.98
C GLN A 269 42.67 5.17 -23.08
N ASP A 270 44.00 5.16 -23.12
CA ASP A 270 44.76 5.63 -24.28
C ASP A 270 44.52 4.69 -25.47
N LEU A 271 44.29 5.27 -26.64
CA LEU A 271 43.97 4.54 -27.88
C LEU A 271 45.06 3.56 -28.29
N ASP A 272 46.33 3.90 -28.08
CA ASP A 272 47.48 3.13 -28.59
C ASP A 272 47.98 2.09 -27.57
N SER A 273 48.15 2.50 -26.31
CA SER A 273 48.71 1.66 -25.24
C SER A 273 47.67 0.89 -24.45
N HIS A 274 46.39 1.25 -24.56
CA HIS A 274 45.28 0.73 -23.75
C HIS A 274 45.44 0.91 -22.24
N ALA A 275 46.37 1.77 -21.80
CA ALA A 275 46.53 2.12 -20.40
C ALA A 275 45.38 3.01 -19.93
N GLU A 276 44.89 2.80 -18.70
CA GLU A 276 43.88 3.68 -18.07
C GLU A 276 44.47 5.07 -17.84
N ILE A 277 43.77 6.11 -18.29
CA ILE A 277 44.22 7.51 -18.23
C ILE A 277 43.49 8.29 -17.12
N ALA A 278 44.23 9.17 -16.44
CA ALA A 278 43.69 10.03 -15.39
C ALA A 278 43.23 11.39 -15.94
N GLY A 279 42.29 12.03 -15.23
CA GLY A 279 41.97 13.46 -15.43
C GLY A 279 40.83 13.75 -16.42
N ALA A 280 40.28 12.73 -17.10
CA ALA A 280 39.10 12.93 -17.93
C ALA A 280 37.86 13.12 -17.05
N GLN A 281 37.07 14.17 -17.29
CA GLN A 281 35.76 14.31 -16.65
C GLN A 281 34.73 13.57 -17.49
N LEU A 282 34.06 12.61 -16.87
CA LEU A 282 33.13 11.69 -17.52
C LEU A 282 31.73 11.84 -16.94
N GLN A 283 30.73 11.63 -17.79
CA GLN A 283 29.33 11.68 -17.42
C GLN A 283 28.56 10.54 -18.09
N ILE A 284 27.67 9.89 -17.34
CA ILE A 284 26.61 9.03 -17.89
C ILE A 284 25.26 9.71 -17.70
N THR A 285 24.54 9.85 -18.80
CA THR A 285 23.12 10.21 -18.84
C THR A 285 22.33 9.12 -19.57
N GLY A 286 21.02 9.10 -19.37
CA GLY A 286 20.16 8.16 -20.08
C GLY A 286 18.87 7.86 -19.35
N ARG A 287 18.20 6.82 -19.83
CA ARG A 287 16.87 6.44 -19.38
C ARG A 287 16.75 4.94 -19.26
N SER A 288 16.07 4.49 -18.22
CA SER A 288 15.72 3.08 -18.06
C SER A 288 14.66 2.63 -19.07
N ASP A 289 14.48 1.32 -19.22
CA ASP A 289 13.42 0.71 -20.06
C ASP A 289 12.01 1.03 -19.56
N ASN A 290 11.88 1.42 -18.27
CA ASN A 290 10.63 1.90 -17.67
C ASN A 290 10.39 3.40 -17.91
N ASP A 291 11.15 4.01 -18.82
CA ASP A 291 11.10 5.44 -19.17
C ASP A 291 11.51 6.40 -18.03
N GLU A 292 12.15 5.89 -16.97
CA GLU A 292 12.68 6.73 -15.88
C GLU A 292 14.08 7.26 -16.22
N GLU A 293 14.25 8.58 -16.25
CA GLU A 293 15.53 9.25 -16.45
C GLU A 293 16.42 9.08 -15.20
N ILE A 294 17.68 8.69 -15.41
CA ILE A 294 18.60 8.55 -14.29
C ILE A 294 19.11 9.92 -13.84
N GLN A 295 19.44 10.06 -12.55
CA GLN A 295 20.30 11.16 -12.14
C GLN A 295 21.63 11.06 -12.88
N THR A 296 22.14 12.20 -13.33
CA THR A 296 23.44 12.29 -13.98
C THR A 296 24.53 11.73 -13.07
N ILE A 297 25.32 10.81 -13.60
CA ILE A 297 26.45 10.20 -12.89
C ILE A 297 27.73 10.80 -13.45
N SER A 298 28.52 11.48 -12.62
CA SER A 298 29.76 12.15 -13.04
C SER A 298 30.94 11.76 -12.17
N TRP A 299 32.11 11.60 -12.79
CA TRP A 299 33.36 11.31 -12.09
C TRP A 299 34.57 11.78 -12.90
N THR A 300 35.75 11.80 -12.26
CA THR A 300 37.04 12.02 -12.92
C THR A 300 37.77 10.69 -13.04
N SER A 301 38.33 10.38 -14.22
CA SER A 301 39.06 9.14 -14.44
C SER A 301 40.37 9.10 -13.64
N GLU A 302 40.78 7.90 -13.25
CA GLU A 302 42.00 7.64 -12.47
C GLU A 302 42.95 6.73 -13.26
N ALA A 303 44.26 6.99 -13.14
CA ALA A 303 45.26 6.12 -13.74
C ALA A 303 45.19 4.71 -13.13
N GLY A 304 45.23 3.70 -13.98
CA GLY A 304 45.21 2.29 -13.58
C GLY A 304 43.88 1.76 -13.02
N LYS A 305 42.78 2.53 -13.06
CA LYS A 305 41.49 2.10 -12.48
C LYS A 305 40.29 2.37 -13.40
N SER A 306 39.48 1.33 -13.60
CA SER A 306 38.15 1.47 -14.19
C SER A 306 37.13 1.94 -13.13
N HIS A 307 36.06 2.60 -13.58
CA HIS A 307 34.92 3.01 -12.76
C HIS A 307 33.83 1.94 -12.76
N GLN A 308 33.11 1.77 -11.65
CA GLN A 308 31.98 0.85 -11.53
C GLN A 308 30.72 1.60 -11.19
N VAL A 309 29.64 1.31 -11.91
CA VAL A 309 28.35 1.99 -11.74
C VAL A 309 27.21 0.98 -11.87
N ASN A 310 26.22 1.08 -10.99
CA ASN A 310 25.00 0.30 -11.11
C ASN A 310 24.00 1.04 -11.98
N LEU A 311 23.56 0.42 -13.08
CA LEU A 311 22.61 1.01 -14.02
C LEU A 311 21.33 0.20 -14.09
N TYR A 312 20.23 0.87 -14.41
CA TYR A 312 19.00 0.17 -14.79
C TYR A 312 19.15 -0.49 -16.16
N PHE A 313 18.27 -1.43 -16.51
CA PHE A 313 18.11 -1.78 -17.92
C PHE A 313 17.61 -0.55 -18.66
N GLY A 314 18.20 -0.23 -19.79
CA GLY A 314 17.97 1.04 -20.45
C GLY A 314 19.01 1.43 -21.49
N VAL A 315 18.89 2.67 -21.97
CA VAL A 315 19.78 3.28 -22.97
C VAL A 315 20.51 4.47 -22.35
N TYR A 316 21.83 4.49 -22.51
CA TYR A 316 22.73 5.44 -21.86
C TYR A 316 23.73 6.02 -22.84
N THR A 317 24.26 7.19 -22.50
CA THR A 317 25.35 7.85 -23.20
C THR A 317 26.46 8.19 -22.22
N LEU A 318 27.64 7.62 -22.45
CA LEU A 318 28.88 8.02 -21.79
C LEU A 318 29.49 9.18 -22.57
N THR A 319 29.69 10.31 -21.90
CA THR A 319 30.21 11.55 -22.49
C THR A 319 31.46 11.98 -21.74
N GLU A 320 32.50 12.37 -22.49
CA GLU A 320 33.62 13.14 -21.94
C GLU A 320 33.28 14.63 -21.93
N THR A 321 33.16 15.18 -20.73
CA THR A 321 32.83 16.60 -20.52
C THR A 321 34.08 17.46 -20.33
N GLY A 322 35.17 16.85 -19.85
CA GLY A 322 36.48 17.50 -19.67
C GLY A 322 37.58 16.61 -20.20
N VAL A 323 38.35 17.12 -21.17
CA VAL A 323 39.41 16.40 -21.85
C VAL A 323 40.64 16.31 -20.94
N PRO A 324 41.28 15.13 -20.79
CA PRO A 324 42.50 15.00 -20.02
C PRO A 324 43.69 15.67 -20.72
N ASP A 325 44.68 16.11 -19.92
CA ASP A 325 45.87 16.78 -20.45
C ASP A 325 46.63 15.91 -21.45
N GLY A 326 46.93 16.48 -22.63
CA GLY A 326 47.68 15.80 -23.68
C GLY A 326 46.85 14.91 -24.60
N TYR A 327 45.52 14.92 -24.50
CA TYR A 327 44.62 14.13 -25.36
C TYR A 327 43.63 15.01 -26.14
N LEU A 328 43.01 14.41 -27.15
CA LEU A 328 41.88 14.96 -27.88
C LEU A 328 40.57 14.43 -27.30
N LYS A 329 39.51 15.24 -27.39
CA LYS A 329 38.18 14.87 -26.91
C LYS A 329 37.67 13.60 -27.60
N ALA A 330 37.20 12.62 -26.82
CA ALA A 330 36.54 11.44 -27.35
C ALA A 330 35.07 11.70 -27.73
N ASP A 331 34.62 11.01 -28.78
CA ASP A 331 33.21 11.01 -29.16
C ASP A 331 32.37 10.27 -28.10
N PRO A 332 31.12 10.73 -27.83
CA PRO A 332 30.25 10.05 -26.88
C PRO A 332 29.92 8.62 -27.29
N ILE A 333 29.84 7.71 -26.32
CA ILE A 333 29.47 6.31 -26.53
C ILE A 333 28.04 6.09 -26.10
N THR A 334 27.17 5.71 -27.03
CA THR A 334 25.81 5.26 -26.69
C THR A 334 25.80 3.75 -26.49
N PHE A 335 25.22 3.29 -25.39
CA PHE A 335 25.15 1.88 -25.03
C PHE A 335 23.81 1.52 -24.40
N LYS A 336 23.46 0.23 -24.46
CA LYS A 336 22.31 -0.34 -23.77
C LYS A 336 22.76 -1.31 -22.71
N VAL A 337 22.06 -1.32 -21.59
CA VAL A 337 22.13 -2.37 -20.59
C VAL A 337 20.84 -3.18 -20.73
N VAL A 338 20.94 -4.46 -21.07
CA VAL A 338 19.78 -5.31 -21.36
C VAL A 338 19.79 -6.58 -20.53
N LYS A 339 18.62 -7.19 -20.33
CA LYS A 339 18.52 -8.51 -19.69
C LYS A 339 19.30 -9.54 -20.52
N GLY A 340 20.05 -10.40 -19.84
CA GLY A 340 20.81 -11.48 -20.47
C GLY A 340 19.94 -12.70 -20.77
N ASP A 341 20.54 -13.71 -21.40
CA ASP A 341 19.82 -14.89 -21.87
C ASP A 341 19.37 -15.80 -20.72
N LYS A 342 19.99 -15.68 -19.54
CA LYS A 342 19.64 -16.43 -18.32
C LYS A 342 19.08 -15.48 -17.28
N ASP A 343 18.15 -15.97 -16.47
CA ASP A 343 17.62 -15.18 -15.34
C ASP A 343 18.75 -14.74 -14.41
N GLY A 344 18.66 -13.50 -13.93
CA GLY A 344 19.69 -12.87 -13.11
C GLY A 344 20.90 -12.32 -13.90
N THR A 345 21.01 -12.54 -15.22
CA THR A 345 22.15 -12.05 -16.02
C THR A 345 21.81 -10.81 -16.85
N PHE A 346 22.84 -10.11 -17.34
CA PHE A 346 22.71 -8.93 -18.21
C PHE A 346 23.77 -8.92 -19.32
N LYS A 347 23.53 -8.14 -20.36
CA LYS A 347 24.47 -7.84 -21.44
C LYS A 347 24.59 -6.32 -21.64
N ILE A 348 25.70 -5.88 -22.20
CA ILE A 348 25.86 -4.50 -22.67
C ILE A 348 25.95 -4.52 -24.18
N GLN A 349 25.27 -3.57 -24.84
CA GLN A 349 25.32 -3.42 -26.29
C GLN A 349 25.78 -2.01 -26.65
N ILE A 350 26.75 -1.88 -27.55
CA ILE A 350 27.26 -0.57 -28.00
C ILE A 350 26.60 -0.20 -29.33
N LYS A 351 26.15 1.05 -29.44
CA LYS A 351 25.61 1.59 -30.69
C LYS A 351 26.73 1.76 -31.72
N GLN A 352 26.54 1.19 -32.89
CA GLN A 352 27.45 1.27 -34.02
C GLN A 352 27.12 2.49 -34.91
N SER A 353 28.01 2.83 -35.84
CA SER A 353 27.84 3.98 -36.74
C SER A 353 26.64 3.84 -37.69
N ASP A 354 26.23 2.62 -38.02
CA ASP A 354 25.03 2.33 -38.82
C ASP A 354 23.72 2.40 -37.99
N GLY A 355 23.83 2.71 -36.69
CA GLY A 355 22.71 2.79 -35.75
C GLY A 355 22.32 1.46 -35.10
N SER A 356 22.91 0.34 -35.51
CA SER A 356 22.68 -0.97 -34.90
C SER A 356 23.34 -1.08 -33.51
N TYR A 357 22.95 -2.09 -32.74
CA TYR A 357 23.56 -2.39 -31.43
C TYR A 357 24.29 -3.73 -31.49
N LYS A 358 25.51 -3.77 -30.98
CA LYS A 358 26.34 -4.98 -30.93
C LYS A 358 26.69 -5.33 -29.48
N ASP A 359 26.51 -6.60 -29.13
CA ASP A 359 26.87 -7.13 -27.81
C ASP A 359 28.37 -6.95 -27.52
N LEU A 360 28.67 -6.48 -26.32
CA LEU A 360 29.99 -6.55 -25.71
C LEU A 360 30.18 -7.91 -25.02
N ASN A 361 31.35 -8.51 -25.22
CA ASN A 361 31.67 -9.83 -24.64
C ASN A 361 32.00 -9.73 -23.14
N ASP A 362 32.52 -8.58 -22.71
CA ASP A 362 32.79 -8.20 -21.33
C ASP A 362 31.88 -7.03 -20.94
N SER A 363 31.32 -7.02 -19.73
CA SER A 363 30.45 -5.94 -19.21
C SER A 363 31.20 -4.61 -18.98
N LYS A 364 32.16 -4.29 -19.84
CA LYS A 364 33.12 -3.19 -19.76
C LYS A 364 32.94 -2.27 -20.97
N VAL A 365 32.46 -1.06 -20.73
CA VAL A 365 32.40 0.01 -21.73
C VAL A 365 33.75 0.72 -21.75
N VAL A 366 34.44 0.71 -22.89
CA VAL A 366 35.75 1.33 -23.06
C VAL A 366 35.63 2.58 -23.92
N MET A 367 36.05 3.71 -23.38
CA MET A 367 36.22 4.98 -24.10
C MET A 367 37.71 5.19 -24.37
N LEU A 368 38.06 5.42 -25.62
CA LEU A 368 39.44 5.56 -26.09
C LEU A 368 39.75 7.01 -26.44
N ASP A 369 40.86 7.52 -25.92
CA ASP A 369 41.39 8.83 -26.28
C ASP A 369 42.62 8.73 -27.15
N LYS A 370 42.67 9.60 -28.16
CA LYS A 370 43.85 9.81 -28.97
C LYS A 370 44.72 10.90 -28.37
N LYS A 371 46.03 10.66 -28.25
CA LYS A 371 46.99 11.70 -27.86
C LYS A 371 46.90 12.91 -28.80
N ASN A 372 46.99 14.10 -28.23
CA ASN A 372 47.08 15.33 -28.99
C ASN A 372 48.49 15.44 -29.60
N PRO A 373 48.64 15.43 -30.94
CA PRO A 373 49.94 15.50 -31.59
C PRO A 373 50.63 16.87 -31.41
N ASN A 374 49.86 17.91 -31.08
CA ASN A 374 50.35 19.25 -30.74
C ASN A 374 49.86 19.64 -29.35
N PRO A 375 50.47 19.11 -28.27
CA PRO A 375 50.10 19.49 -26.92
C PRO A 375 50.29 21.00 -26.79
N THR A 376 49.23 21.71 -26.41
CA THR A 376 49.35 23.10 -26.00
C THR A 376 50.39 23.16 -24.87
N PRO A 377 51.41 24.04 -24.94
CA PRO A 377 52.36 24.17 -23.85
C PRO A 377 51.59 24.40 -22.54
N PRO A 378 52.01 23.80 -21.42
CA PRO A 378 51.36 24.05 -20.13
C PRO A 378 51.31 25.57 -19.92
N ASN A 379 50.10 26.11 -19.75
CA ASN A 379 49.90 27.53 -19.53
C ASN A 379 50.60 27.88 -18.21
N SER A 380 51.75 28.56 -18.29
CA SER A 380 52.55 28.96 -17.13
C SER A 380 51.91 30.08 -16.29
N ASN A 381 50.67 30.47 -16.57
CA ASN A 381 49.87 31.35 -15.73
C ASN A 381 48.91 30.58 -14.83
N SER A 382 49.46 29.73 -13.96
CA SER A 382 48.89 29.53 -12.64
C SER A 382 49.81 30.26 -11.67
N SER A 383 49.45 31.50 -11.36
CA SER A 383 50.04 32.17 -10.20
C SER A 383 49.71 31.31 -8.99
N SER A 384 50.72 30.68 -8.40
CA SER A 384 50.62 30.18 -7.04
C SER A 384 50.18 31.34 -6.14
N SER A 385 48.91 31.37 -5.74
CA SER A 385 48.47 32.13 -4.59
C SER A 385 49.13 31.48 -3.37
N LYS A 386 50.31 32.01 -3.05
CA LYS A 386 50.98 31.80 -1.77
C LYS A 386 49.94 32.12 -0.67
N PRO A 387 49.73 31.26 0.34
CA PRO A 387 48.87 31.60 1.46
C PRO A 387 49.39 32.86 2.13
N ASN A 388 48.57 33.91 2.18
CA ASN A 388 48.85 35.09 3.00
C ASN A 388 48.89 34.65 4.47
N THR A 389 50.10 34.53 5.02
CA THR A 389 50.30 34.61 6.47
C THR A 389 49.83 35.99 6.94
N PRO A 390 49.03 36.10 8.02
CA PRO A 390 48.60 37.40 8.55
C PRO A 390 49.79 38.24 9.03
N PRO A 391 49.75 39.58 8.92
CA PRO A 391 50.82 40.43 9.44
C PRO A 391 50.83 40.46 10.98
N ASN A 392 52.04 40.37 11.54
CA ASN A 392 52.35 40.59 12.94
C ASN A 392 52.06 42.07 13.34
N PRO A 393 51.40 42.39 14.47
CA PRO A 393 50.89 43.74 14.76
C PRO A 393 51.90 44.82 15.17
N ASN A 394 53.23 44.60 15.08
CA ASN A 394 54.20 45.52 15.66
C ASN A 394 55.29 45.97 14.68
N THR A 395 54.95 46.90 13.78
CA THR A 395 55.96 47.81 13.21
C THR A 395 55.32 49.15 12.78
N PRO A 396 55.80 50.33 13.24
CA PRO A 396 55.20 51.63 12.91
C PRO A 396 55.57 52.12 11.50
N PRO A 397 54.77 53.04 10.91
CA PRO A 397 54.96 53.51 9.53
C PRO A 397 56.08 54.55 9.40
N ASN A 398 56.92 54.39 8.38
CA ASN A 398 57.90 55.40 7.94
C ASN A 398 57.29 56.25 6.81
N PRO A 399 57.33 57.60 6.90
CA PRO A 399 56.61 58.48 5.97
C PRO A 399 57.48 58.92 4.78
N ASN A 400 56.81 59.59 3.84
CA ASN A 400 57.30 60.32 2.67
C ASN A 400 57.40 59.46 1.40
N THR A 401 56.54 59.67 0.40
CA THR A 401 56.43 60.94 -0.35
C THR A 401 55.11 61.06 -1.13
N PRO A 402 54.70 62.29 -1.53
CA PRO A 402 53.35 62.66 -1.98
C PRO A 402 53.10 62.50 -3.50
N PRO A 403 51.86 62.75 -3.97
CA PRO A 403 51.27 62.07 -5.11
C PRO A 403 51.42 62.82 -6.45
N THR A 404 51.36 62.04 -7.53
CA THR A 404 50.40 62.25 -8.64
C THR A 404 49.91 60.90 -9.11
#